data_AF-B8KVP5-F1
#
_entry.id   AF-B8KVP5-F1
#
_cell.length_a   1.000
_cell.length_b   1.000
_cell.length_c   1.000
_cell.angle_alpha   90.00
_cell.angle_beta   90.00
_cell.angle_gamma   90.00
#
_symmetry.space_group_name_H-M   'P 1'
#
loop_
_entity.id
_entity.type
_entity.pdbx_description
1 polymer ?
#
loop_
_entity_poly.entity_id
_entity_poly.type
_entity_poly.pdbx_seq_one_letter_code
_entity_poly.pdbx_strand_id
1 'polypeptide(L)'
;MNKGKDAVRAKLKDPKSAEFRNVYFNRGSDGTPMTCGEVNAKNSFSGYSGWQKFISAGSAELTFLEEEVADFWQVWNIYCT
;
A
#
# COMPACT_ATOMS: atom_id res chain seq x y z
N MET A 1 -4.24 -0.51 11.66
CA MET A 1 -4.59 -0.81 10.25
C MET A 1 -5.29 0.35 9.54
N ASN A 2 -6.21 1.09 10.17
CA ASN A 2 -6.91 2.22 9.49
C ASN A 2 -5.93 3.27 8.95
N LYS A 3 -4.96 3.73 9.76
CA LYS A 3 -3.93 4.70 9.31
C LYS A 3 -3.19 4.29 8.05
N GLY A 4 -2.82 3.01 7.91
CA GLY A 4 -2.13 2.52 6.71
C GLY A 4 -3.04 2.58 5.47
N LYS A 5 -4.31 2.17 5.60
CA LYS A 5 -5.29 2.29 4.52
C LYS A 5 -5.57 3.75 4.15
N ASP A 6 -5.64 4.63 5.14
CA ASP A 6 -5.91 6.05 4.92
C ASP A 6 -4.72 6.74 4.23
N ALA A 7 -3.50 6.36 4.59
CA ALA A 7 -2.29 6.80 3.90
C ALA A 7 -2.24 6.32 2.45
N VAL A 8 -2.62 5.05 2.19
CA VAL A 8 -2.76 4.53 0.82
C VAL A 8 -3.80 5.33 0.04
N ARG A 9 -4.98 5.58 0.62
CA ARG A 9 -6.04 6.39 -0.01
C ARG A 9 -5.55 7.75 -0.46
N ALA A 10 -4.70 8.41 0.34
CA ALA A 10 -4.14 9.72 -0.01
C ALA A 10 -3.24 9.70 -1.25
N LYS A 11 -2.70 8.53 -1.65
CA LYS A 11 -1.86 8.38 -2.86
C LYS A 11 -2.65 8.09 -4.14
N LEU A 12 -3.86 7.56 -4.01
CA LEU A 12 -4.66 7.12 -5.15
C LEU A 12 -5.29 8.30 -5.90
N LYS A 13 -5.52 8.12 -7.21
CA LYS A 13 -6.21 9.11 -8.05
C LYS A 13 -7.68 9.27 -7.66
N ASP A 14 -8.35 8.16 -7.32
CA ASP A 14 -9.69 8.14 -6.75
C ASP A 14 -9.68 7.43 -5.39
N PRO A 15 -9.47 8.17 -4.29
CA PRO A 15 -9.41 7.62 -2.93
C PRO A 15 -10.69 6.90 -2.49
N LYS A 16 -11.86 7.28 -3.05
CA LYS A 16 -13.17 6.72 -2.66
C LYS A 16 -13.42 5.37 -3.30
N SER A 17 -12.79 5.10 -4.44
CA SER A 17 -12.87 3.80 -5.12
C SER A 17 -11.99 2.71 -4.50
N ALA A 18 -11.19 3.05 -3.48
CA ALA A 18 -10.17 2.17 -2.93
C ALA A 18 -10.76 0.96 -2.21
N GLU A 19 -10.50 -0.22 -2.77
CA GLU A 19 -10.81 -1.51 -2.18
C GLU A 19 -9.54 -2.15 -1.65
N PHE A 20 -9.62 -2.79 -0.48
CA PHE A 20 -8.48 -3.36 0.21
C PHE A 20 -8.72 -4.84 0.53
N ARG A 21 -7.70 -5.67 0.34
CA ARG A 21 -7.72 -7.08 0.75
C ARG A 21 -6.37 -7.52 1.28
N ASN A 22 -6.35 -8.67 1.96
CA ASN A 22 -5.13 -9.26 2.54
C ASN A 22 -4.31 -8.24 3.34
N VAL A 23 -4.99 -7.38 4.11
CA VAL A 23 -4.33 -6.33 4.90
C VAL A 23 -3.96 -6.90 6.25
N TYR A 24 -2.68 -6.79 6.60
CA TYR A 24 -2.14 -7.21 7.88
C TYR A 24 -1.11 -6.19 8.37
N PHE A 25 -0.77 -6.33 9.65
CA PHE A 25 0.27 -5.56 10.28
C PHE A 25 1.49 -6.45 10.45
N ASN A 26 2.66 -5.93 10.11
CA ASN A 26 3.93 -6.58 10.34
C ASN A 26 4.92 -5.62 10.97
N ARG A 27 5.96 -6.15 11.60
CA ARG A 27 7.14 -5.38 11.99
C ARG A 27 8.28 -5.88 11.11
N GLY A 28 8.89 -4.97 10.36
CA GLY A 28 10.07 -5.32 9.57
C GLY A 28 11.20 -5.85 10.44
N SER A 29 12.25 -6.38 9.80
CA SER A 29 13.44 -6.88 10.51
C SER A 29 14.12 -5.82 11.38
N ASP A 30 13.92 -4.54 11.08
CA ASP A 30 14.39 -3.37 11.83
C ASP A 30 13.46 -2.96 13.00
N GLY A 31 12.34 -3.67 13.20
CA GLY A 31 11.32 -3.38 14.20
C GLY A 31 10.29 -2.33 13.79
N THR A 32 10.41 -1.76 12.58
CA THR A 32 9.54 -0.69 12.09
C THR A 32 8.13 -1.23 11.81
N PRO A 33 7.08 -0.62 12.40
CA PRO A 33 5.70 -1.08 12.23
C PRO A 33 5.15 -0.70 10.84
N MET A 34 4.74 -1.71 10.07
CA MET A 34 4.20 -1.53 8.72
C MET A 34 2.81 -2.16 8.60
N THR A 35 1.95 -1.51 7.81
CA THR A 35 0.73 -2.10 7.29
C THR A 35 0.99 -2.52 5.86
N CYS A 36 0.82 -3.81 5.58
CA CYS A 36 1.01 -4.39 4.25
C CYS A 36 -0.33 -4.92 3.74
N GLY A 37 -0.48 -5.00 2.43
CA GLY A 37 -1.64 -5.64 1.81
C GLY A 37 -1.76 -5.31 0.35
N GLU A 38 -2.98 -5.47 -0.18
CA GLU A 38 -3.30 -5.15 -1.57
C GLU A 38 -4.40 -4.10 -1.64
N VAL A 39 -4.28 -3.22 -2.63
CA VAL A 39 -5.27 -2.19 -2.95
C VAL A 39 -5.62 -2.25 -4.43
N ASN A 40 -6.90 -2.00 -4.73
CA ASN A 40 -7.38 -1.79 -6.09
C ASN A 40 -8.19 -0.49 -6.12
N ALA A 41 -7.96 0.35 -7.12
CA ALA A 41 -8.59 1.66 -7.24
C ALA A 41 -8.71 2.09 -8.71
N LYS A 42 -9.60 3.05 -8.97
CA LYS A 42 -9.76 3.63 -10.30
C LYS A 42 -8.57 4.51 -10.66
N ASN A 43 -8.08 4.34 -11.88
CA ASN A 43 -7.09 5.22 -12.50
C ASN A 43 -7.76 6.47 -13.11
N SER A 44 -6.95 7.35 -13.71
CA SER A 44 -7.43 8.60 -14.34
C SER A 44 -8.39 8.39 -15.52
N PHE A 45 -8.52 7.16 -16.03
CA PHE A 45 -9.44 6.78 -17.10
C PHE A 45 -10.68 6.05 -16.56
N SER A 46 -10.97 6.16 -15.25
CA SER A 46 -12.10 5.52 -14.56
C SER A 46 -12.12 3.99 -14.57
N GLY A 47 -11.04 3.34 -15.03
CA GLY A 47 -10.88 1.88 -15.00
C GLY A 47 -10.07 1.40 -13.79
N TYR A 48 -10.26 0.14 -13.39
CA TYR A 48 -9.40 -0.51 -12.40
C TYR A 48 -8.22 -1.17 -13.11
N SER A 49 -6.99 -0.85 -12.67
CA SER A 49 -5.77 -1.46 -13.21
C SER A 49 -5.48 -2.86 -12.65
N GLY A 50 -6.21 -3.27 -11.62
CA GLY A 50 -6.00 -4.52 -10.90
C GLY A 50 -5.47 -4.30 -9.49
N TRP A 51 -5.36 -5.39 -8.74
CA TRP A 51 -4.83 -5.38 -7.38
C TRP A 51 -3.32 -5.19 -7.42
N GLN A 52 -2.82 -4.21 -6.66
CA GLN A 52 -1.40 -3.97 -6.47
C GLN A 52 -1.06 -3.99 -4.98
N LYS A 53 0.18 -4.36 -4.66
CA LYS A 53 0.65 -4.39 -3.27
C LYS A 53 0.94 -2.97 -2.76
N PHE A 54 0.82 -2.80 -1.44
CA PHE A 54 1.24 -1.57 -0.76
C PHE A 54 1.97 -1.88 0.55
N ILE A 55 2.84 -0.96 0.94
CA ILE A 55 3.54 -0.94 2.24
C ILE A 55 3.32 0.45 2.85
N SER A 56 2.91 0.52 4.11
CA SER A 56 2.59 1.81 4.76
C SER A 56 3.02 1.85 6.22
N ALA A 57 3.80 2.89 6.59
CA ALA A 57 4.08 3.24 7.98
C ALA A 57 2.98 4.12 8.62
N GLY A 58 1.87 4.37 7.92
CA GLY A 58 0.73 5.13 8.41
C GLY A 58 0.71 6.63 8.08
N SER A 59 1.62 7.10 7.23
CA SER A 59 1.55 8.43 6.58
C SER A 59 1.74 8.29 5.07
N ALA A 60 1.24 9.25 4.28
CA ALA A 60 1.28 9.17 2.82
C ALA A 60 2.73 9.21 2.27
N GLU A 61 3.61 9.94 2.94
CA GLU A 61 5.03 10.08 2.61
C GLU A 61 5.81 8.79 2.85
N LEU A 62 5.37 7.99 3.83
CA LEU A 62 5.94 6.69 4.17
C LEU A 62 5.03 5.54 3.72
N THR A 63 4.32 5.75 2.62
CA THR A 63 3.50 4.76 1.95
C THR A 63 3.95 4.60 0.52
N PHE A 64 4.08 3.35 0.08
CA PHE A 64 4.57 3.00 -1.25
C PHE A 64 3.64 1.98 -1.87
N LEU A 65 3.22 2.26 -3.11
CA LEU A 65 2.51 1.33 -3.96
C LEU A 65 3.50 0.56 -4.84
N GLU A 66 3.15 -0.66 -5.21
CA GLU A 66 3.99 -1.52 -6.05
C GLU A 66 4.44 -0.84 -7.35
N GLU A 67 3.55 -0.08 -7.98
CA GLU A 67 3.85 0.63 -9.23
C GLU A 67 4.78 1.84 -9.07
N GLU A 68 4.99 2.33 -7.85
CA GLU A 68 5.80 3.53 -7.57
C GLU A 68 7.27 3.20 -7.25
N VAL A 69 7.60 1.92 -7.03
CA VAL A 69 8.93 1.49 -6.56
C VAL A 69 9.47 0.40 -7.48
N ALA A 70 10.60 0.68 -8.15
CA ALA A 70 11.20 -0.25 -9.11
C ALA A 70 11.56 -1.61 -8.47
N ASP A 71 12.14 -1.59 -7.27
CA ASP A 71 12.56 -2.80 -6.53
C ASP A 71 11.60 -3.14 -5.38
N PHE A 72 10.30 -2.95 -5.60
CA PHE A 72 9.27 -3.11 -4.56
C PHE A 72 9.37 -4.44 -3.79
N TRP A 73 9.66 -5.53 -4.48
CA TRP A 73 9.74 -6.87 -3.86
C TRP A 73 10.88 -7.02 -2.86
N GLN A 74 11.98 -6.29 -3.03
CA GLN A 74 13.05 -6.26 -2.04
C GLN A 74 12.56 -5.62 -0.74
N VAL A 75 11.84 -4.50 -0.85
CA VAL A 75 11.24 -3.81 0.31
C VAL A 75 10.15 -4.67 0.96
N TRP A 76 9.30 -5.31 0.14
CA TRP A 76 8.27 -6.22 0.62
C TRP A 76 8.84 -7.38 1.44
N ASN A 77 9.93 -8.01 0.98
CA ASN A 77 10.56 -9.13 1.70
C ASN A 77 11.24 -8.72 3.01
N ILE A 78 11.50 -7.44 3.22
CA ILE A 78 12.05 -6.92 4.49
C ILE A 78 10.94 -6.61 5.49
N TYR A 79 9.80 -6.09 5.00
CA TYR A 79 8.77 -5.50 5.85
C TYR A 79 7.46 -6.27 5.93
N CYS A 80 7.17 -7.17 4.99
CA CYS A 80 5.83 -7.70 4.75
C CYS A 80 5.77 -9.23 4.57
N THR A 81 6.86 -9.95 4.84
CA THR A 81 6.86 -11.43 4.89
C THR A 81 6.66 -11.98 6.30
#